data_AF-D4XVK3-F1
#
_entry.id   AF-D4XVK3-F1
#
_cell.length_a   1.000
_cell.length_b   1.000
_cell.length_c   1.000
_cell.angle_alpha   90.00
_cell.angle_beta   90.00
_cell.angle_gamma   90.00
#
_symmetry.space_group_name_H-M   'P 1'
#
loop_
_entity.id
_entity.type
_entity.pdbx_description
1 polymer ?
#
loop_
_entity_poly.entity_id
_entity_poly.type
_entity_poly.pdbx_seq_one_letter_code
_entity_poly.pdbx_strand_id
1 'polypeptide(L)'
;MKFHKKLWLAGAILPAISALSVAAISCNTTKNVESADFDKLADTDKVKFVNEKIEKLSKVQKAQLIDSLDIKSVLSADEKAVLIDKLNKDAAQIGSVVWYIKSAESRIGREQDYAFAKVKFDNLIKDEKMKSMLDLAKVDSTTGKVSNPDNGKFIPVVFMDIDETVLSNDFTEANAMTVGGFNPADKEKYDLKGIRKATPGAIAFINHVFEKGGVVMYNSDMSQSTAVRDAVKLNLEKAGIKKEYLKNWQFWMRGATPYVPKEATIFDKYKTMKSEEATKVTKDELKAVAKIEVTDKFEAKPWISWPNTLIAEGIGKQFLKNMRMNAVSDNTVGWNFSDEKDGDAVKLRVMMKIGDNFNDFFDEASKGKSNDERVALFESSEAKMKDLFLSPTGAKGRKYTKGVWSDLEWNQSYVLISGNSEYGGWLEPFGFKNTYKNLWDEVKRIIADPKDLK
;
A
#
# COMPACT_ATOMS: atom_id res chain seq x y z
N MET A 1 0.46 17.25 -29.42
CA MET A 1 -0.36 18.49 -29.50
C MET A 1 0.48 19.66 -29.02
N LYS A 2 0.91 20.57 -29.91
CA LYS A 2 1.72 21.76 -29.56
C LYS A 2 0.82 22.77 -28.85
N PHE A 3 0.96 22.91 -27.53
CA PHE A 3 0.20 23.89 -26.74
C PHE A 3 0.57 25.33 -27.17
N HIS A 4 -0.41 26.08 -27.69
CA HIS A 4 -0.28 27.51 -27.95
C HIS A 4 -0.29 28.28 -26.61
N LYS A 5 0.90 28.45 -26.00
CA LYS A 5 1.15 29.29 -24.82
C LYS A 5 0.72 30.77 -24.97
N LYS A 6 0.44 31.25 -26.19
CA LYS A 6 0.22 32.67 -26.49
C LYS A 6 -1.21 33.17 -26.26
N LEU A 7 -2.22 32.31 -26.29
CA LEU A 7 -3.62 32.78 -26.18
C LEU A 7 -4.11 32.93 -24.73
N TRP A 8 -3.47 32.24 -23.78
CA TRP A 8 -3.89 32.20 -22.37
C TRP A 8 -3.63 33.52 -21.63
N LEU A 9 -2.69 34.33 -22.11
CA LEU A 9 -2.24 35.51 -21.41
C LEU A 9 -3.14 36.73 -21.59
N ALA A 10 -3.68 36.96 -22.78
CA ALA A 10 -4.42 38.20 -23.05
C ALA A 10 -5.76 38.29 -22.30
N GLY A 11 -6.45 37.16 -22.07
CA GLY A 11 -7.76 37.13 -21.39
C GLY A 11 -7.69 37.18 -19.86
N ALA A 12 -6.64 36.64 -19.25
CA ALA A 12 -6.49 36.56 -17.79
C ALA A 12 -5.83 37.81 -17.15
N ILE A 13 -5.16 38.63 -17.96
CA ILE A 13 -4.35 39.75 -17.47
C ILE A 13 -5.19 41.00 -17.17
N LEU A 14 -6.26 41.26 -17.94
CA LEU A 14 -7.16 42.39 -17.70
C LEU A 14 -7.86 42.33 -16.32
N PRO A 15 -8.42 41.19 -15.88
CA PRO A 15 -8.95 41.03 -14.52
C PRO A 15 -7.85 41.18 -13.45
N ALA A 16 -6.66 40.61 -13.68
CA ALA A 16 -5.56 40.66 -12.72
C ALA A 16 -5.09 42.09 -12.42
N ILE A 17 -5.10 43.00 -13.41
CA ILE A 17 -4.70 44.40 -13.22
C ILE A 17 -5.77 45.19 -12.47
N SER A 18 -7.05 44.92 -12.75
CA SER A 18 -8.16 45.51 -11.99
C SER A 18 -8.22 45.00 -10.54
N ALA A 19 -7.79 43.77 -10.28
CA ALA A 19 -7.66 43.21 -8.94
C ALA A 19 -6.40 43.74 -8.21
N LEU A 20 -5.29 43.90 -8.92
CA LEU A 20 -4.04 44.48 -8.39
C LEU A 20 -4.21 45.96 -8.02
N SER A 21 -5.02 46.72 -8.75
CA SER A 21 -5.35 48.10 -8.36
C SER A 21 -6.20 48.17 -7.09
N VAL A 22 -7.07 47.20 -6.83
CA VAL A 22 -7.84 47.11 -5.57
C VAL A 22 -6.95 46.70 -4.39
N ALA A 23 -6.02 45.75 -4.57
CA ALA A 23 -5.06 45.34 -3.54
C ALA A 23 -4.01 46.43 -3.22
N ALA A 24 -3.70 47.30 -4.19
CA ALA A 24 -2.76 48.43 -4.03
C ALA A 24 -3.35 49.63 -3.26
N ILE A 25 -4.67 49.72 -3.07
CA ILE A 25 -5.30 50.82 -2.30
C ILE A 25 -4.97 50.74 -0.79
N SER A 26 -4.40 49.63 -0.31
CA SER A 26 -4.00 49.47 1.11
C SER A 26 -2.53 49.82 1.42
N CYS A 27 -1.67 50.12 0.44
CA CYS A 27 -0.27 50.43 0.68
C CYS A 27 0.09 51.79 0.09
N ASN A 28 0.15 52.80 0.96
CA ASN A 28 0.61 54.13 0.61
C ASN A 28 2.07 54.07 0.13
N THR A 29 2.37 54.74 -1.00
CA THR A 29 3.66 54.90 -1.70
C THR A 29 4.11 53.81 -2.70
N THR A 30 3.73 53.97 -3.98
CA THR A 30 4.67 53.84 -5.11
C THR A 30 4.10 54.47 -6.39
N LYS A 31 4.96 55.11 -7.18
CA LYS A 31 4.65 55.76 -8.48
C LYS A 31 3.70 54.91 -9.34
N ASN A 32 2.57 55.52 -9.71
CA ASN A 32 1.63 55.00 -10.69
C ASN A 32 2.34 54.76 -12.02
N VAL A 33 2.52 53.50 -12.41
CA VAL A 33 2.61 53.17 -13.83
C VAL A 33 1.17 53.22 -14.30
N GLU A 34 0.83 54.24 -15.09
CA GLU A 34 -0.51 54.41 -15.65
C GLU A 34 -0.90 53.17 -16.47
N SER A 35 -2.17 52.76 -16.40
CA SER A 35 -2.70 51.61 -17.16
C SER A 35 -2.38 51.68 -18.66
N ALA A 36 -2.24 52.89 -19.20
CA ALA A 36 -1.86 53.17 -20.58
C ALA A 36 -0.49 52.64 -21.00
N ASP A 37 0.43 52.39 -20.05
CA ASP A 37 1.77 51.87 -20.35
C ASP A 37 1.85 50.35 -20.26
N PHE A 38 0.99 49.70 -19.46
CA PHE A 38 0.93 48.24 -19.43
C PHE A 38 0.44 47.67 -20.76
N ASP A 39 -0.60 48.26 -21.35
CA ASP A 39 -1.20 47.74 -22.59
C ASP A 39 -0.24 47.82 -23.79
N LYS A 40 0.73 48.73 -23.74
CA LYS A 40 1.78 48.91 -24.75
C LYS A 40 2.95 47.93 -24.62
N LEU A 41 3.05 47.19 -23.51
CA LEU A 41 4.09 46.18 -23.33
C LEU A 41 3.87 44.98 -24.25
N ALA A 42 4.97 44.36 -24.71
CA ALA A 42 4.91 43.06 -25.36
C ALA A 42 4.43 41.99 -24.36
N ASP A 43 3.81 40.90 -24.85
CA ASP A 43 3.25 39.84 -23.98
C ASP A 43 4.27 39.28 -22.98
N THR A 44 5.53 39.11 -23.38
CA THR A 44 6.61 38.64 -22.50
C THR A 44 6.92 39.64 -21.38
N ASP A 45 6.86 40.93 -21.67
CA ASP A 45 7.10 42.00 -20.70
C ASP A 45 5.90 42.19 -19.78
N LYS A 46 4.68 41.96 -20.29
CA LYS A 46 3.46 41.87 -19.48
C LYS A 46 3.55 40.75 -18.44
N VAL A 47 4.00 39.54 -18.83
CA VAL A 47 4.26 38.42 -17.89
C VAL A 47 5.23 38.87 -16.80
N LYS A 48 6.35 39.45 -17.22
CA LYS A 48 7.43 39.84 -16.33
C LYS A 48 6.96 40.89 -15.33
N PHE A 49 6.25 41.92 -15.81
CA PHE A 49 5.65 42.95 -14.97
C PHE A 49 4.68 42.36 -13.95
N VAL A 50 3.76 41.48 -14.38
CA VAL A 50 2.80 40.83 -13.48
C VAL A 50 3.52 40.00 -12.43
N ASN A 51 4.53 39.20 -12.81
CA ASN A 51 5.31 38.40 -11.88
C ASN A 51 6.03 39.26 -10.84
N GLU A 52 6.70 40.34 -11.27
CA GLU A 52 7.39 41.27 -10.36
C GLU A 52 6.41 41.96 -9.38
N LYS A 53 5.18 42.25 -9.81
CA LYS A 53 4.15 42.80 -8.93
C LYS A 53 3.63 41.76 -7.94
N ILE A 54 3.35 40.55 -8.39
CA ILE A 54 2.90 39.44 -7.54
C ILE A 54 3.98 39.10 -6.50
N GLU A 55 5.26 39.07 -6.87
CA GLU A 55 6.36 38.77 -5.95
C GLU A 55 6.40 39.70 -4.75
N LYS A 56 6.06 40.99 -4.95
CA LYS A 56 6.03 42.03 -3.91
C LYS A 56 4.81 41.95 -2.98
N LEU A 57 3.78 41.19 -3.35
CA LEU A 57 2.60 41.01 -2.50
C LEU A 57 2.91 40.13 -1.29
N SER A 58 2.33 40.48 -0.13
CA SER A 58 2.29 39.60 1.03
C SER A 58 1.47 38.33 0.75
N LYS A 59 1.58 37.30 1.60
CA LYS A 59 0.79 36.07 1.46
C LYS A 59 -0.73 36.35 1.46
N VAL A 60 -1.18 37.27 2.32
CA VAL A 60 -2.59 37.68 2.41
C VAL A 60 -3.03 38.37 1.12
N GLN A 61 -2.24 39.30 0.60
CA GLN A 61 -2.55 39.98 -0.67
C GLN A 61 -2.52 39.04 -1.87
N LYS A 62 -1.63 38.03 -1.88
CA LYS A 62 -1.63 36.98 -2.91
C LYS A 62 -2.93 36.16 -2.89
N ALA A 63 -3.41 35.80 -1.70
CA ALA A 63 -4.69 35.10 -1.56
C ALA A 63 -5.86 35.98 -2.04
N GLN A 64 -5.91 37.25 -1.62
CA GLN A 64 -6.92 38.20 -2.08
C GLN A 64 -6.90 38.42 -3.60
N LEU A 65 -5.71 38.46 -4.21
CA LEU A 65 -5.57 38.52 -5.66
C LEU A 65 -6.18 37.28 -6.32
N ILE A 66 -5.89 36.08 -5.81
CA ILE A 66 -6.49 34.84 -6.32
C ILE A 66 -8.01 34.86 -6.20
N ASP A 67 -8.54 35.29 -5.05
CA ASP A 67 -9.99 35.36 -4.78
C ASP A 67 -10.73 36.38 -5.67
N SER A 68 -10.03 37.44 -6.09
CA SER A 68 -10.59 38.48 -6.96
C SER A 68 -10.49 38.15 -8.45
N LEU A 69 -9.71 37.14 -8.83
CA LEU A 69 -9.73 36.61 -10.19
C LEU A 69 -11.03 35.82 -10.39
N ASP A 70 -11.79 36.17 -11.43
CA ASP A 70 -12.91 35.33 -11.88
C ASP A 70 -12.39 34.09 -12.62
N ILE A 71 -11.73 33.19 -11.88
CA ILE A 71 -11.16 31.94 -12.38
C ILE A 71 -12.25 31.11 -13.09
N LYS A 72 -13.53 31.28 -12.71
CA LYS A 72 -14.64 30.56 -13.32
C LYS A 72 -14.87 30.95 -14.77
N SER A 73 -14.82 32.24 -15.11
CA SER A 73 -15.01 32.73 -16.48
C SER A 73 -13.74 32.69 -17.33
N VAL A 74 -12.57 32.69 -16.69
CA VAL A 74 -11.27 32.75 -17.41
C VAL A 74 -10.74 31.37 -17.78
N LEU A 75 -10.98 30.34 -16.97
CA LEU A 75 -10.45 28.99 -17.21
C LEU A 75 -11.52 27.97 -17.56
N SER A 76 -11.25 27.14 -18.56
CA SER A 76 -12.01 25.91 -18.81
C SER A 76 -11.87 24.93 -17.64
N ALA A 77 -12.76 23.93 -17.57
CA ALA A 77 -12.68 22.89 -16.55
C ALA A 77 -11.35 22.10 -16.61
N ASP A 78 -10.83 21.86 -17.82
CA ASP A 78 -9.55 21.17 -18.01
C ASP A 78 -8.36 21.99 -17.51
N GLU A 79 -8.37 23.31 -17.74
CA GLU A 79 -7.33 24.20 -17.24
C GLU A 79 -7.39 24.34 -15.71
N LYS A 80 -8.59 24.33 -15.13
CA LYS A 80 -8.79 24.28 -13.67
C LYS A 80 -8.21 23.00 -13.09
N ALA A 81 -8.45 21.84 -13.72
CA ALA A 81 -7.89 20.57 -13.25
C ALA A 81 -6.36 20.56 -13.29
N VAL A 82 -5.74 21.11 -14.34
CA VAL A 82 -4.28 21.28 -14.41
C VAL A 82 -3.77 22.24 -13.33
N LEU A 83 -4.50 23.32 -13.03
CA LEU A 83 -4.13 24.26 -11.99
C LEU A 83 -4.20 23.63 -10.60
N ILE A 84 -5.28 22.90 -10.29
CA ILE A 84 -5.45 22.17 -9.03
C ILE A 84 -4.29 21.19 -8.83
N ASP A 85 -3.99 20.38 -9.84
CA ASP A 85 -2.91 19.40 -9.79
C ASP A 85 -1.53 20.04 -9.54
N LYS A 86 -1.26 21.21 -10.13
CA LYS A 86 -0.03 21.98 -9.88
C LYS A 86 0.04 22.58 -8.49
N LEU A 87 -1.10 23.05 -7.96
CA LEU A 87 -1.17 23.64 -6.63
C LEU A 87 -1.11 22.57 -5.53
N ASN A 88 -1.76 21.44 -5.77
CA ASN A 88 -1.80 20.29 -4.89
C ASN A 88 -2.08 19.01 -5.69
N LYS A 89 -1.01 18.30 -6.04
CA LYS A 89 -1.06 17.02 -6.76
C LYS A 89 -1.79 15.89 -6.01
N ASP A 90 -1.97 16.06 -4.69
CA ASP A 90 -2.63 15.09 -3.80
C ASP A 90 -4.06 15.53 -3.44
N ALA A 91 -4.59 16.57 -4.12
CA ALA A 91 -5.93 17.09 -3.86
C ALA A 91 -7.03 16.04 -4.03
N ALA A 92 -6.82 15.04 -4.90
CA ALA A 92 -7.79 13.97 -5.11
C ALA A 92 -7.88 13.00 -3.92
N GLN A 93 -6.82 12.88 -3.13
CA GLN A 93 -6.70 11.92 -2.03
C GLN A 93 -7.15 12.48 -0.68
N ILE A 94 -7.21 13.80 -0.52
CA ILE A 94 -7.59 14.43 0.77
C ILE A 94 -8.95 13.93 1.26
N GLY A 95 -9.95 13.89 0.36
CA GLY A 95 -11.29 13.40 0.68
C GLY A 95 -11.28 11.92 1.09
N SER A 96 -10.55 11.09 0.35
CA SER A 96 -10.37 9.66 0.63
C SER A 96 -9.73 9.42 2.00
N VAL A 97 -8.63 10.13 2.31
CA VAL A 97 -7.92 10.01 3.60
C VAL A 97 -8.83 10.41 4.76
N VAL A 98 -9.57 11.51 4.64
CA VAL A 98 -10.52 11.93 5.67
C VAL A 98 -11.65 10.91 5.83
N TRP A 99 -12.22 10.40 4.73
CA TRP A 99 -13.25 9.37 4.76
C TRP A 99 -12.74 8.09 5.43
N TYR A 100 -11.58 7.58 5.03
CA TYR A 100 -10.98 6.36 5.59
C TYR A 100 -10.73 6.46 7.11
N ILE A 101 -10.23 7.61 7.57
CA ILE A 101 -9.87 7.81 8.98
C ILE A 101 -11.09 8.13 9.86
N LYS A 102 -12.05 8.91 9.35
CA LYS A 102 -13.10 9.54 10.17
C LYS A 102 -14.51 9.02 9.94
N SER A 103 -14.81 8.44 8.78
CA SER A 103 -16.19 8.07 8.44
C SER A 103 -16.65 6.85 9.24
N ALA A 104 -17.94 6.81 9.57
CA ALA A 104 -18.55 5.63 10.15
C ALA A 104 -18.64 4.51 9.11
N GLU A 105 -18.83 4.86 7.84
CA GLU A 105 -18.93 3.96 6.70
C GLU A 105 -17.66 3.13 6.51
N SER A 106 -16.48 3.76 6.49
CA SER A 106 -15.21 3.04 6.42
C SER A 106 -15.01 2.13 7.63
N ARG A 107 -15.41 2.56 8.82
CA ARG A 107 -15.30 1.73 10.02
C ARG A 107 -16.23 0.51 9.95
N ILE A 108 -17.50 0.72 9.60
CA ILE A 108 -18.50 -0.34 9.47
C ILE A 108 -18.06 -1.34 8.40
N GLY A 109 -17.59 -0.87 7.24
CA GLY A 109 -17.10 -1.74 6.17
C GLY A 109 -16.00 -2.67 6.66
N ARG A 110 -14.98 -2.16 7.35
CA ARG A 110 -13.87 -2.96 7.89
C ARG A 110 -14.33 -3.97 8.95
N GLU A 111 -15.23 -3.56 9.85
CA GLU A 111 -15.80 -4.49 10.84
C GLU A 111 -16.64 -5.60 10.16
N GLN A 112 -17.39 -5.27 9.09
CA GLN A 112 -18.12 -6.25 8.29
C GLN A 112 -17.19 -7.22 7.57
N ASP A 113 -16.10 -6.72 6.97
CA ASP A 113 -15.12 -7.57 6.27
C ASP A 113 -14.47 -8.56 7.23
N TYR A 114 -14.11 -8.14 8.45
CA TYR A 114 -13.57 -9.04 9.47
C TYR A 114 -14.61 -10.00 10.07
N ALA A 115 -15.86 -9.57 10.20
CA ALA A 115 -16.94 -10.48 10.56
C ALA A 115 -17.12 -11.57 9.49
N PHE A 116 -17.04 -11.21 8.21
CA PHE A 116 -17.10 -12.15 7.10
C PHE A 116 -15.86 -13.04 7.06
N ALA A 117 -14.68 -12.50 7.34
CA ALA A 117 -13.43 -13.26 7.45
C ALA A 117 -13.54 -14.36 8.51
N LYS A 118 -14.11 -14.02 9.68
CA LYS A 118 -14.36 -14.96 10.77
C LYS A 118 -15.28 -16.11 10.32
N VAL A 119 -16.37 -15.80 9.63
CA VAL A 119 -17.30 -16.81 9.09
C VAL A 119 -16.59 -17.74 8.08
N LYS A 120 -15.84 -17.16 7.14
CA LYS A 120 -15.07 -17.92 6.14
C LYS A 120 -14.05 -18.85 6.78
N PHE A 121 -13.28 -18.35 7.74
CA PHE A 121 -12.28 -19.14 8.46
C PHE A 121 -12.95 -20.30 9.22
N ASP A 122 -14.02 -20.03 9.97
CA ASP A 122 -14.78 -21.04 10.71
C ASP A 122 -15.36 -22.12 9.80
N ASN A 123 -15.84 -21.76 8.61
CA ASN A 123 -16.37 -22.71 7.64
C ASN A 123 -15.26 -23.55 7.01
N LEU A 124 -14.13 -22.93 6.64
CA LEU A 124 -13.00 -23.65 6.06
C LEU A 124 -12.43 -24.70 7.01
N ILE A 125 -12.27 -24.41 8.30
CA ILE A 125 -11.76 -25.41 9.26
C ILE A 125 -12.79 -26.52 9.58
N LYS A 126 -14.06 -26.31 9.25
CA LYS A 126 -15.15 -27.28 9.43
C LYS A 126 -15.41 -28.15 8.20
N ASP A 127 -14.96 -27.73 7.03
CA ASP A 127 -15.08 -28.48 5.78
C ASP A 127 -14.41 -29.86 5.92
N GLU A 128 -15.10 -30.92 5.51
CA GLU A 128 -14.63 -32.30 5.73
C GLU A 128 -13.32 -32.61 4.99
N LYS A 129 -13.16 -32.06 3.78
CA LYS A 129 -11.93 -32.21 3.02
C LYS A 129 -10.79 -31.49 3.75
N MET A 130 -11.03 -30.27 4.24
CA MET A 130 -10.04 -29.52 5.01
C MET A 130 -9.69 -30.20 6.33
N LYS A 131 -10.68 -30.71 7.09
CA LYS A 131 -10.43 -31.42 8.36
C LYS A 131 -9.45 -32.58 8.22
N SER A 132 -9.51 -33.31 7.10
CA SER A 132 -8.61 -34.44 6.85
C SER A 132 -7.13 -34.04 6.71
N MET A 133 -6.85 -32.79 6.34
CA MET A 133 -5.50 -32.27 6.10
C MET A 133 -5.00 -31.30 7.16
N LEU A 134 -5.88 -30.79 8.03
CA LEU A 134 -5.51 -29.80 9.05
C LEU A 134 -5.20 -30.46 10.40
N ASP A 135 -4.22 -29.90 11.11
CA ASP A 135 -3.83 -30.31 12.46
C ASP A 135 -3.97 -29.14 13.45
N LEU A 136 -5.23 -28.81 13.77
CA LEU A 136 -5.57 -27.68 14.63
C LEU A 136 -5.01 -27.82 16.06
N ALA A 137 -4.79 -29.06 16.52
CA ALA A 137 -4.32 -29.36 17.88
C ALA A 137 -2.84 -29.01 18.10
N LYS A 138 -2.09 -28.69 17.04
CA LYS A 138 -0.66 -28.35 17.11
C LYS A 138 -0.39 -26.88 17.32
N VAL A 139 -1.44 -26.08 17.45
CA VAL A 139 -1.36 -24.69 17.89
C VAL A 139 -1.96 -24.61 19.28
N ASP A 140 -1.11 -24.35 20.28
CA ASP A 140 -1.57 -24.11 21.64
C ASP A 140 -2.05 -22.67 21.77
N SER A 141 -3.37 -22.48 21.89
CA SER A 141 -3.98 -21.16 22.01
C SER A 141 -3.63 -20.42 23.31
N THR A 142 -3.07 -21.09 24.31
CA THR A 142 -2.65 -20.47 25.57
C THR A 142 -1.23 -19.92 25.46
N THR A 143 -0.32 -20.72 24.88
CA THR A 143 1.12 -20.38 24.83
C THR A 143 1.56 -19.83 23.48
N GLY A 144 0.68 -19.87 22.47
CA GLY A 144 1.00 -19.57 21.08
C GLY A 144 2.00 -20.55 20.46
N LYS A 145 2.30 -21.65 21.16
CA LYS A 145 3.29 -22.63 20.71
C LYS A 145 2.76 -23.40 19.52
N VAL A 146 3.61 -23.56 18.52
CA VAL A 146 3.33 -24.32 17.30
C VAL A 146 4.20 -25.57 17.28
N SER A 147 3.60 -26.74 17.15
CA SER A 147 4.31 -28.04 17.12
C SER A 147 4.28 -28.68 15.73
N ASN A 148 5.14 -29.66 15.50
CA ASN A 148 5.15 -30.40 14.24
C ASN A 148 3.80 -31.11 14.01
N PRO A 149 3.16 -30.91 12.84
CA PRO A 149 1.95 -31.63 12.46
C PRO A 149 2.17 -33.13 12.34
N ASP A 150 1.09 -33.88 12.54
CA ASP A 150 1.05 -35.31 12.24
C ASP A 150 1.32 -35.56 10.74
N ASN A 151 1.69 -36.81 10.41
CA ASN A 151 2.04 -37.15 9.04
C ASN A 151 0.90 -36.84 8.05
N GLY A 152 1.23 -36.17 6.95
CA GLY A 152 0.27 -35.74 5.93
C GLY A 152 -0.62 -34.56 6.30
N LYS A 153 -0.49 -34.00 7.52
CA LYS A 153 -1.27 -32.84 7.97
C LYS A 153 -0.47 -31.54 8.01
N PHE A 154 -1.19 -30.44 8.14
CA PHE A 154 -0.68 -29.08 8.08
C PHE A 154 -1.38 -28.18 9.09
N ILE A 155 -0.68 -27.18 9.60
CA ILE A 155 -1.32 -26.11 10.38
C ILE A 155 -1.91 -25.07 9.43
N PRO A 156 -3.15 -24.64 9.66
CA PRO A 156 -3.78 -23.63 8.83
C PRO A 156 -3.20 -22.24 9.06
N VAL A 157 -2.90 -21.55 7.96
CA VAL A 157 -2.39 -20.18 7.94
C VAL A 157 -3.41 -19.23 7.35
N VAL A 158 -3.63 -18.12 8.05
CA VAL A 158 -4.23 -16.91 7.50
C VAL A 158 -3.11 -15.90 7.23
N PHE A 159 -2.92 -15.56 5.96
CA PHE A 159 -2.02 -14.47 5.57
C PHE A 159 -2.76 -13.14 5.61
N MET A 160 -2.15 -12.14 6.22
CA MET A 160 -2.68 -10.79 6.32
C MET A 160 -1.62 -9.79 5.87
N ASP A 161 -1.98 -8.83 5.02
CA ASP A 161 -1.17 -7.61 4.90
C ASP A 161 -1.14 -6.84 6.24
N ILE A 162 -0.23 -5.87 6.40
CA ILE A 162 -0.13 -5.05 7.60
C ILE A 162 -0.72 -3.66 7.38
N ASP A 163 -0.31 -2.96 6.33
CA ASP A 163 -0.66 -1.57 6.07
C ASP A 163 -2.13 -1.49 5.65
N GLU A 164 -2.97 -0.68 6.33
CA GLU A 164 -4.43 -0.54 6.14
C GLU A 164 -5.27 -1.81 6.39
N THR A 165 -4.64 -2.99 6.39
CA THR A 165 -5.25 -4.28 6.68
C THR A 165 -5.30 -4.53 8.19
N VAL A 166 -4.14 -4.67 8.85
CA VAL A 166 -4.09 -4.93 10.31
C VAL A 166 -3.86 -3.65 11.10
N LEU A 167 -2.98 -2.77 10.61
CA LEU A 167 -2.58 -1.53 11.25
C LEU A 167 -2.88 -0.36 10.32
N SER A 168 -3.50 0.70 10.84
CA SER A 168 -3.75 1.91 10.06
C SER A 168 -2.52 2.82 9.99
N ASN A 169 -2.33 3.45 8.84
CA ASN A 169 -1.32 4.48 8.53
C ASN A 169 -1.87 5.90 8.66
N ASP A 170 -2.98 6.09 9.37
CA ASP A 170 -3.74 7.35 9.48
C ASP A 170 -2.84 8.60 9.60
N PHE A 171 -1.85 8.55 10.48
CA PHE A 171 -0.95 9.69 10.70
C PHE A 171 -0.06 9.96 9.49
N THR A 172 0.57 8.93 8.93
CA THR A 172 1.48 9.06 7.78
C THR A 172 0.72 9.62 6.58
N GLU A 173 -0.47 9.09 6.31
CA GLU A 173 -1.32 9.52 5.20
C GLU A 173 -1.83 10.96 5.40
N ALA A 174 -2.36 11.27 6.59
CA ALA A 174 -2.81 12.63 6.89
C ALA A 174 -1.65 13.64 6.84
N ASN A 175 -0.47 13.28 7.35
CA ASN A 175 0.71 14.14 7.30
C ASN A 175 1.17 14.37 5.87
N ALA A 176 1.20 13.33 5.02
CA ALA A 176 1.56 13.42 3.62
C ALA A 176 0.73 14.49 2.89
N MET A 177 -0.57 14.58 3.18
CA MET A 177 -1.44 15.60 2.59
C MET A 177 -1.08 17.04 2.99
N THR A 178 -0.39 17.23 4.12
CA THR A 178 0.00 18.56 4.63
C THR A 178 1.40 19.01 4.19
N VAL A 179 2.25 18.08 3.77
CA VAL A 179 3.66 18.35 3.44
C VAL A 179 4.00 18.17 1.96
N GLY A 180 3.00 17.95 1.10
CA GLY A 180 3.18 17.85 -0.36
C GLY A 180 3.44 16.43 -0.87
N GLY A 181 2.95 15.42 -0.13
CA GLY A 181 2.83 14.04 -0.58
C GLY A 181 3.64 13.03 0.23
N PHE A 182 3.52 11.78 -0.18
CA PHE A 182 4.16 10.64 0.47
C PHE A 182 5.70 10.68 0.37
N ASN A 183 6.37 10.35 1.48
CA ASN A 183 7.82 10.15 1.54
C ASN A 183 8.14 8.86 2.33
N PRO A 184 8.84 7.88 1.74
CA PRO A 184 9.18 6.62 2.41
C PRO A 184 9.98 6.80 3.71
N ALA A 185 10.91 7.75 3.76
CA ALA A 185 11.74 7.98 4.94
C ALA A 185 10.93 8.58 6.10
N ASP A 186 9.96 9.43 5.78
CA ASP A 186 9.03 9.94 6.79
C ASP A 186 8.10 8.83 7.28
N LYS A 187 7.57 7.97 6.39
CA LYS A 187 6.80 6.78 6.80
C LYS A 187 7.58 5.92 7.77
N GLU A 188 8.82 5.54 7.44
CA GLU A 188 9.66 4.71 8.30
C GLU A 188 9.89 5.36 9.67
N LYS A 189 10.17 6.68 9.71
CA LYS A 189 10.31 7.42 10.96
C LYS A 189 9.07 7.34 11.86
N TYR A 190 7.87 7.28 11.29
CA TYR A 190 6.64 7.10 12.05
C TYR A 190 6.37 5.64 12.41
N ASP A 191 6.62 4.69 11.50
CA ASP A 191 6.51 3.25 11.76
C ASP A 191 7.37 2.86 12.99
N LEU A 192 8.61 3.36 13.06
CA LEU A 192 9.55 3.10 14.15
C LEU A 192 9.09 3.63 15.52
N LYS A 193 8.10 4.52 15.58
CA LYS A 193 7.54 4.99 16.85
C LYS A 193 6.63 3.95 17.52
N GLY A 194 6.13 2.97 16.77
CA GLY A 194 5.23 1.96 17.31
C GLY A 194 3.96 2.57 17.92
N ILE A 195 3.32 3.49 17.18
CA ILE A 195 2.10 4.22 17.58
C ILE A 195 0.91 4.03 16.62
N ARG A 196 0.97 3.04 15.74
CA ARG A 196 -0.11 2.76 14.79
C ARG A 196 -1.28 2.09 15.50
N LYS A 197 -2.48 2.37 15.01
CA LYS A 197 -3.72 1.80 15.55
C LYS A 197 -4.07 0.55 14.77
N ALA A 198 -4.82 -0.35 15.39
CA ALA A 198 -5.39 -1.47 14.67
C ALA A 198 -6.55 -1.04 13.79
N THR A 199 -6.66 -1.69 12.64
CA THR A 199 -7.85 -1.64 11.81
C THR A 199 -9.04 -2.26 12.56
N PRO A 200 -10.24 -1.65 12.53
CA PRO A 200 -11.42 -2.17 13.21
C PRO A 200 -11.71 -3.63 12.84
N GLY A 201 -11.87 -4.50 13.84
CA GLY A 201 -12.12 -5.94 13.65
C GLY A 201 -10.87 -6.83 13.53
N ALA A 202 -9.72 -6.30 13.12
CA ALA A 202 -8.52 -7.09 12.83
C ALA A 202 -8.01 -7.90 14.03
N ILE A 203 -7.87 -7.25 15.20
CA ILE A 203 -7.33 -7.88 16.41
C ILE A 203 -8.23 -9.00 16.92
N ALA A 204 -9.55 -8.78 16.91
CA ALA A 204 -10.52 -9.79 17.31
C ALA A 204 -10.46 -11.01 16.38
N PHE A 205 -10.32 -10.78 15.07
CA PHE A 205 -10.16 -11.86 14.10
C PHE A 205 -8.84 -12.62 14.29
N ILE A 206 -7.71 -11.93 14.49
CA ILE A 206 -6.40 -12.59 14.69
C ILE A 206 -6.44 -13.49 15.93
N ASN A 207 -6.94 -12.99 17.06
CA ASN A 207 -7.08 -13.78 18.28
C ASN A 207 -7.99 -15.00 18.05
N HIS A 208 -9.11 -14.83 17.32
CA HIS A 208 -10.01 -15.93 16.97
C HIS A 208 -9.32 -17.03 16.14
N VAL A 209 -8.47 -16.67 15.18
CA VAL A 209 -7.71 -17.65 14.37
C VAL A 209 -6.83 -18.54 15.27
N PHE A 210 -6.10 -17.94 16.21
CA PHE A 210 -5.27 -18.67 17.17
C PHE A 210 -6.09 -19.54 18.12
N GLU A 211 -7.22 -19.03 18.63
CA GLU A 211 -8.13 -19.77 19.51
C GLU A 211 -8.81 -20.97 18.82
N LYS A 212 -8.76 -21.02 17.49
CA LYS A 212 -9.28 -22.13 16.66
C LYS A 212 -8.19 -23.04 16.10
N GLY A 213 -6.95 -22.90 16.56
CA GLY A 213 -5.85 -23.77 16.17
C GLY A 213 -5.20 -23.42 14.83
N GLY A 214 -5.43 -22.21 14.32
CA GLY A 214 -4.70 -21.65 13.18
C GLY A 214 -3.65 -20.64 13.60
N VAL A 215 -2.86 -20.17 12.63
CA VAL A 215 -1.88 -19.10 12.85
C VAL A 215 -2.06 -17.97 11.85
N VAL A 216 -1.73 -16.75 12.28
CA VAL A 216 -1.67 -15.59 11.39
C VAL A 216 -0.22 -15.32 11.00
N MET A 217 0.01 -15.13 9.71
CA MET A 217 1.29 -14.66 9.17
C MET A 217 1.09 -13.30 8.50
N TYR A 218 2.01 -12.37 8.72
CA TYR A 218 1.95 -11.01 8.20
C TYR A 218 2.79 -10.90 6.92
N ASN A 219 2.14 -10.71 5.77
CA ASN A 219 2.79 -10.62 4.47
C ASN A 219 2.65 -9.21 3.88
N SER A 220 3.68 -8.39 4.09
CA SER A 220 3.61 -6.96 3.74
C SER A 220 4.77 -6.47 2.90
N ASP A 221 4.57 -5.32 2.27
CA ASP A 221 5.62 -4.58 1.59
C ASP A 221 6.42 -3.66 2.53
N MET A 222 6.05 -3.62 3.82
CA MET A 222 6.89 -3.04 4.88
C MET A 222 8.28 -3.70 4.91
N SER A 223 9.27 -2.97 5.42
CA SER A 223 10.64 -3.45 5.53
C SER A 223 10.79 -4.61 6.53
N GLN A 224 11.48 -5.69 6.12
CA GLN A 224 11.93 -6.78 7.00
C GLN A 224 13.19 -6.40 7.80
N SER A 225 13.48 -5.11 8.00
CA SER A 225 14.54 -4.71 8.94
C SER A 225 14.15 -5.06 10.38
N THR A 226 15.14 -5.35 11.22
CA THR A 226 14.91 -5.70 12.64
C THR A 226 14.10 -4.62 13.34
N ALA A 227 14.48 -3.34 13.14
CA ALA A 227 13.83 -2.21 13.78
C ALA A 227 12.35 -2.05 13.35
N VAL A 228 12.05 -2.19 12.06
CA VAL A 228 10.67 -2.07 11.56
C VAL A 228 9.82 -3.25 12.02
N ARG A 229 10.31 -4.49 11.92
CA ARG A 229 9.61 -5.69 12.43
C ARG A 229 9.25 -5.53 13.91
N ASP A 230 10.22 -5.11 14.73
CA ASP A 230 10.02 -4.99 16.17
C ASP A 230 9.03 -3.86 16.51
N ALA A 231 9.05 -2.77 15.75
CA ALA A 231 8.07 -1.69 15.89
C ALA A 231 6.64 -2.13 15.48
N VAL A 232 6.49 -2.92 14.42
CA VAL A 232 5.22 -3.55 14.04
C VAL A 232 4.73 -4.47 15.14
N LYS A 233 5.60 -5.35 15.65
CA LYS A 233 5.29 -6.26 16.76
C LYS A 233 4.82 -5.50 18.00
N LEU A 234 5.46 -4.37 18.33
CA LEU A 234 5.04 -3.48 19.41
C LEU A 234 3.65 -2.87 19.17
N ASN A 235 3.33 -2.45 17.94
CA ASN A 235 1.98 -1.97 17.60
C ASN A 235 0.93 -3.06 17.83
N LEU A 236 1.20 -4.27 17.37
CA LEU A 236 0.30 -5.42 17.49
C LEU A 236 0.05 -5.80 18.95
N GLU A 237 1.10 -5.83 19.79
CA GLU A 237 0.98 -6.08 21.23
C GLU A 237 0.13 -4.99 21.90
N LYS A 238 0.42 -3.70 21.64
CA LYS A 238 -0.36 -2.57 22.17
C LYS A 238 -1.82 -2.58 21.73
N ALA A 239 -2.09 -3.08 20.52
CA ALA A 239 -3.44 -3.18 19.97
C ALA A 239 -4.26 -4.33 20.59
N GLY A 240 -3.64 -5.22 21.36
CA GLY A 240 -4.32 -6.30 22.08
C GLY A 240 -4.17 -7.69 21.48
N ILE A 241 -3.17 -7.92 20.59
CA ILE A 241 -2.76 -9.28 20.27
C ILE A 241 -2.00 -9.86 21.47
N LYS A 242 -2.36 -11.08 21.88
CA LYS A 242 -1.66 -11.79 22.96
C LYS A 242 -0.18 -11.92 22.59
N LYS A 243 0.73 -11.56 23.50
CA LYS A 243 2.17 -11.55 23.25
C LYS A 243 2.70 -12.92 22.82
N GLU A 244 2.07 -13.97 23.33
CA GLU A 244 2.30 -15.36 23.01
C GLU A 244 2.11 -15.67 21.51
N TYR A 245 1.21 -14.94 20.84
CA TYR A 245 0.91 -15.08 19.41
C TYR A 245 1.82 -14.24 18.51
N LEU A 246 2.82 -13.56 19.07
CA LEU A 246 3.73 -12.68 18.34
C LEU A 246 5.15 -13.27 18.30
N LYS A 247 5.36 -14.16 17.34
CA LYS A 247 6.62 -14.82 17.00
C LYS A 247 7.27 -14.17 15.78
N ASN A 248 8.59 -14.15 15.74
CA ASN A 248 9.33 -13.57 14.63
C ASN A 248 9.08 -14.30 13.30
N TRP A 249 8.83 -15.62 13.35
CA TRP A 249 8.54 -16.42 12.16
C TRP A 249 7.23 -16.07 11.44
N GLN A 250 6.35 -15.29 12.07
CA GLN A 250 5.11 -14.83 11.46
C GLN A 250 5.29 -13.64 10.52
N PHE A 251 6.45 -12.96 10.53
CA PHE A 251 6.67 -11.74 9.75
C PHE A 251 7.35 -12.05 8.41
N TRP A 252 6.59 -11.93 7.34
CA TRP A 252 6.97 -12.19 5.95
C TRP A 252 6.89 -10.89 5.13
N MET A 253 7.64 -9.89 5.56
CA MET A 253 7.64 -8.56 4.97
C MET A 253 8.71 -8.44 3.85
N ARG A 254 8.82 -7.27 3.22
CA ARG A 254 9.80 -7.01 2.15
C ARG A 254 11.23 -7.23 2.64
N GLY A 255 11.84 -8.29 2.14
CA GLY A 255 13.15 -8.77 2.55
C GLY A 255 13.11 -10.20 3.07
N ALA A 256 11.94 -10.79 3.33
CA ALA A 256 11.84 -12.22 3.61
C ALA A 256 12.26 -13.03 2.38
N THR A 257 13.15 -14.01 2.56
CA THR A 257 13.79 -14.80 1.49
C THR A 257 13.38 -16.27 1.58
N PRO A 258 12.25 -16.68 0.97
CA PRO A 258 11.75 -18.07 1.04
C PRO A 258 12.69 -19.12 0.46
N TYR A 259 13.55 -18.75 -0.49
CA TYR A 259 14.34 -19.69 -1.29
C TYR A 259 15.84 -19.49 -1.06
N VAL A 260 16.60 -20.59 -1.12
CA VAL A 260 18.05 -20.56 -0.95
C VAL A 260 18.69 -19.91 -2.18
N PRO A 261 19.52 -18.86 -2.01
CA PRO A 261 20.25 -18.27 -3.12
C PRO A 261 21.24 -19.27 -3.73
N LYS A 262 21.43 -19.23 -5.06
CA LYS A 262 22.46 -20.06 -5.72
C LYS A 262 23.87 -19.72 -5.24
N GLU A 263 24.09 -18.47 -4.86
CA GLU A 263 25.33 -17.97 -4.28
C GLU A 263 25.11 -17.65 -2.79
N ALA A 264 25.17 -18.68 -1.94
CA ALA A 264 24.89 -18.61 -0.49
C ALA A 264 25.64 -17.48 0.26
N THR A 265 26.88 -17.23 -0.15
CA THR A 265 27.78 -16.27 0.51
C THR A 265 27.26 -14.84 0.52
N ILE A 266 26.38 -14.48 -0.42
CA ILE A 266 25.91 -13.09 -0.52
C ILE A 266 24.89 -12.76 0.57
N PHE A 267 23.90 -13.63 0.82
CA PHE A 267 22.94 -13.38 1.90
C PHE A 267 23.59 -13.50 3.27
N ASP A 268 24.51 -14.45 3.45
CA ASP A 268 25.19 -14.66 4.72
C ASP A 268 25.97 -13.41 5.17
N LYS A 269 26.64 -12.72 4.23
CA LYS A 269 27.31 -11.43 4.49
C LYS A 269 26.37 -10.42 5.17
N TYR A 270 25.14 -10.27 4.67
CA TYR A 270 24.20 -9.26 5.19
C TYR A 270 23.43 -9.74 6.43
N LYS A 271 23.20 -11.05 6.56
CA LYS A 271 22.54 -11.64 7.74
C LYS A 271 23.37 -11.43 9.01
N THR A 272 24.70 -11.46 8.90
CA THR A 272 25.62 -11.29 10.03
C THR A 272 26.19 -9.87 10.18
N MET A 273 25.81 -8.95 9.28
CA MET A 273 26.34 -7.59 9.25
C MET A 273 25.83 -6.76 10.42
N LYS A 274 26.71 -5.97 11.05
CA LYS A 274 26.34 -5.06 12.12
C LYS A 274 25.68 -3.79 11.57
N SER A 275 24.86 -3.13 12.39
CA SER A 275 24.14 -1.92 11.99
C SER A 275 25.07 -0.79 11.52
N GLU A 276 26.24 -0.62 12.13
CA GLU A 276 27.23 0.42 11.77
C GLU A 276 27.92 0.15 10.43
N GLU A 277 28.03 -1.12 10.05
CA GLU A 277 28.55 -1.53 8.73
C GLU A 277 27.48 -1.34 7.66
N ALA A 278 26.23 -1.63 8.01
CA ALA A 278 25.08 -1.53 7.14
C ALA A 278 24.84 -0.09 6.63
N THR A 279 25.25 0.95 7.36
CA THR A 279 25.16 2.34 6.91
C THR A 279 26.10 2.68 5.76
N LYS A 280 27.11 1.84 5.52
CA LYS A 280 28.11 2.03 4.45
C LYS A 280 27.73 1.31 3.16
N VAL A 281 26.70 0.46 3.19
CA VAL A 281 26.25 -0.29 2.02
C VAL A 281 25.69 0.67 0.97
N THR A 282 26.23 0.56 -0.24
CA THR A 282 25.88 1.43 -1.36
C THR A 282 24.63 0.92 -2.10
N LYS A 283 23.95 1.82 -2.82
CA LYS A 283 22.83 1.43 -3.69
C LYS A 283 23.25 0.46 -4.80
N ASP A 284 24.49 0.54 -5.28
CA ASP A 284 24.97 -0.32 -6.37
C ASP A 284 25.29 -1.73 -5.88
N GLU A 285 25.84 -1.89 -4.67
CA GLU A 285 25.94 -3.20 -4.02
C GLU A 285 24.56 -3.86 -3.90
N LEU A 286 23.54 -3.10 -3.51
CA LEU A 286 22.19 -3.63 -3.36
C LEU A 286 21.49 -3.95 -4.68
N LYS A 287 21.79 -3.22 -5.75
CA LYS A 287 21.32 -3.59 -7.09
C LYS A 287 21.88 -4.92 -7.55
N ALA A 288 23.13 -5.24 -7.19
CA ALA A 288 23.72 -6.54 -7.50
C ALA A 288 23.00 -7.64 -6.70
N VAL A 289 22.76 -7.41 -5.41
CA VAL A 289 22.02 -8.34 -4.56
C VAL A 289 20.59 -8.58 -5.06
N ALA A 290 19.92 -7.56 -5.59
CA ALA A 290 18.57 -7.65 -6.16
C ALA A 290 18.46 -8.54 -7.42
N LYS A 291 19.57 -9.03 -7.97
CA LYS A 291 19.61 -9.89 -9.17
C LYS A 291 20.06 -11.33 -8.92
N ILE A 292 20.29 -11.69 -7.66
CA ILE A 292 20.75 -13.04 -7.30
C ILE A 292 19.71 -14.06 -7.73
N GLU A 293 20.17 -15.10 -8.41
CA GLU A 293 19.34 -16.25 -8.73
C GLU A 293 19.13 -17.11 -7.48
N VAL A 294 17.91 -17.60 -7.29
CA VAL A 294 17.57 -18.56 -6.23
C VAL A 294 17.38 -19.96 -6.78
N THR A 295 17.53 -20.94 -5.90
CA THR A 295 17.18 -22.34 -6.15
C THR A 295 15.68 -22.56 -5.90
N ASP A 296 15.21 -23.78 -6.13
CA ASP A 296 13.88 -24.27 -5.74
C ASP A 296 13.82 -24.76 -4.28
N LYS A 297 14.96 -24.82 -3.59
CA LYS A 297 15.05 -25.23 -2.19
C LYS A 297 14.61 -24.10 -1.27
N PHE A 298 13.89 -24.45 -0.20
CA PHE A 298 13.45 -23.50 0.80
C PHE A 298 14.56 -23.18 1.80
N GLU A 299 14.66 -21.91 2.17
CA GLU A 299 15.47 -21.46 3.30
C GLU A 299 14.91 -22.01 4.61
N ALA A 300 15.76 -22.35 5.57
CA ALA A 300 15.27 -22.86 6.86
C ALA A 300 14.51 -21.77 7.65
N LYS A 301 14.94 -20.50 7.50
CA LYS A 301 14.48 -19.34 8.28
C LYS A 301 14.30 -18.09 7.38
N PRO A 302 13.32 -18.06 6.48
CA PRO A 302 13.12 -16.97 5.53
C PRO A 302 12.72 -15.62 6.13
N TRP A 303 12.25 -15.59 7.38
CA TRP A 303 11.83 -14.38 8.12
C TRP A 303 12.98 -13.67 8.85
N ILE A 304 14.22 -14.12 8.69
CA ILE A 304 15.38 -13.43 9.28
C ILE A 304 15.36 -11.97 8.84
N SER A 305 15.54 -11.08 9.81
CA SER A 305 15.52 -9.65 9.58
C SER A 305 16.88 -9.11 9.16
N TRP A 306 16.87 -7.93 8.55
CA TRP A 306 18.06 -7.24 8.06
C TRP A 306 18.45 -6.09 8.98
N PRO A 307 19.74 -5.69 9.01
CA PRO A 307 20.20 -4.62 9.91
C PRO A 307 19.60 -3.24 9.58
N ASN A 308 19.16 -2.99 8.35
CA ASN A 308 18.43 -1.76 8.00
C ASN A 308 17.44 -1.96 6.84
N THR A 309 16.60 -0.95 6.61
CA THR A 309 15.57 -0.95 5.58
C THR A 309 16.13 -0.96 4.17
N LEU A 310 17.24 -0.26 3.94
CA LEU A 310 17.86 -0.20 2.62
C LEU A 310 18.26 -1.61 2.11
N ILE A 311 18.85 -2.44 2.97
CA ILE A 311 19.20 -3.83 2.66
C ILE A 311 17.94 -4.69 2.48
N ALA A 312 16.99 -4.57 3.40
CA ALA A 312 15.73 -5.33 3.34
C ALA A 312 14.97 -5.08 2.03
N GLU A 313 14.87 -3.83 1.61
CA GLU A 313 14.24 -3.44 0.35
C GLU A 313 15.02 -3.88 -0.88
N GLY A 314 16.36 -3.81 -0.84
CA GLY A 314 17.22 -4.27 -1.92
C GLY A 314 17.02 -5.76 -2.22
N ILE A 315 17.05 -6.59 -1.17
CA ILE A 315 16.83 -8.04 -1.26
C ILE A 315 15.37 -8.36 -1.57
N GLY A 316 14.44 -7.69 -0.88
CA GLY A 316 13.02 -7.99 -0.90
C GLY A 316 12.32 -7.75 -2.24
N LYS A 317 12.92 -6.97 -3.15
CA LYS A 317 12.37 -6.75 -4.50
C LYS A 317 12.21 -8.02 -5.33
N GLN A 318 12.94 -9.08 -5.01
CA GLN A 318 12.87 -10.35 -5.72
C GLN A 318 11.67 -11.22 -5.30
N PHE A 319 11.17 -11.03 -4.07
CA PHE A 319 10.19 -11.93 -3.47
C PHE A 319 8.88 -11.21 -3.24
N LEU A 320 8.04 -11.28 -4.27
CA LEU A 320 6.68 -10.77 -4.28
C LEU A 320 5.81 -11.45 -3.21
N LYS A 321 4.73 -10.78 -2.79
CA LYS A 321 3.79 -11.25 -1.77
C LYS A 321 3.26 -12.64 -2.13
N ASN A 322 2.85 -12.86 -3.37
CA ASN A 322 2.33 -14.16 -3.81
C ASN A 322 3.39 -15.27 -3.75
N MET A 323 4.65 -14.97 -4.06
CA MET A 323 5.75 -15.94 -3.96
C MET A 323 5.99 -16.38 -2.52
N ARG A 324 5.94 -15.45 -1.56
CA ARG A 324 6.05 -15.76 -0.12
C ARG A 324 4.91 -16.65 0.36
N MET A 325 3.67 -16.35 -0.04
CA MET A 325 2.50 -17.19 0.29
C MET A 325 2.58 -18.59 -0.32
N ASN A 326 3.03 -18.68 -1.57
CA ASN A 326 3.24 -19.96 -2.25
C ASN A 326 4.30 -20.77 -1.51
N ALA A 327 5.45 -20.17 -1.18
CA ALA A 327 6.53 -20.85 -0.48
C ALA A 327 6.08 -21.48 0.84
N VAL A 328 5.32 -20.74 1.66
CA VAL A 328 4.76 -21.26 2.93
C VAL A 328 3.99 -22.56 2.74
N SER A 329 3.20 -22.64 1.67
CA SER A 329 2.45 -23.86 1.36
C SER A 329 3.33 -24.91 0.70
N ASP A 330 4.19 -24.54 -0.24
CA ASP A 330 4.98 -25.48 -1.04
C ASP A 330 6.05 -26.21 -0.22
N ASN A 331 6.50 -25.66 0.91
CA ASN A 331 7.43 -26.34 1.81
C ASN A 331 6.75 -27.49 2.58
N THR A 332 6.69 -28.67 1.97
CA THR A 332 6.11 -29.87 2.57
C THR A 332 7.03 -30.59 3.56
N VAL A 333 8.32 -30.23 3.62
CA VAL A 333 9.26 -30.75 4.61
C VAL A 333 9.01 -30.07 5.96
N GLY A 334 8.64 -28.79 5.94
CA GLY A 334 8.32 -27.99 7.12
C GLY A 334 9.35 -26.89 7.37
N TRP A 335 8.97 -25.94 8.22
CA TRP A 335 9.79 -24.82 8.64
C TRP A 335 10.39 -25.07 10.03
N ASN A 336 11.61 -24.60 10.25
CA ASN A 336 12.26 -24.73 11.54
C ASN A 336 12.01 -23.48 12.41
N PHE A 337 11.10 -23.60 13.37
CA PHE A 337 10.75 -22.54 14.33
C PHE A 337 11.37 -22.76 15.72
N SER A 338 12.32 -23.69 15.86
CA SER A 338 12.87 -24.11 17.17
C SER A 338 13.56 -22.98 17.94
N ASP A 339 14.04 -21.93 17.28
CA ASP A 339 14.60 -20.72 17.91
C ASP A 339 13.63 -20.05 18.89
N GLU A 340 12.31 -20.17 18.64
CA GLU A 340 11.25 -19.60 19.48
C GLU A 340 10.51 -20.67 20.30
N LYS A 341 11.14 -21.84 20.49
CA LYS A 341 10.64 -23.02 21.23
C LYS A 341 9.43 -23.70 20.58
N ASP A 342 9.23 -23.46 19.29
CA ASP A 342 8.23 -24.12 18.45
C ASP A 342 8.85 -25.36 17.76
N GLY A 343 8.09 -26.02 16.90
CA GLY A 343 8.52 -27.20 16.14
C GLY A 343 9.67 -26.91 15.17
N ASP A 344 10.46 -27.94 14.87
CA ASP A 344 11.59 -27.88 13.95
C ASP A 344 11.25 -28.28 12.49
N ALA A 345 10.03 -28.79 12.27
CA ALA A 345 9.53 -29.24 10.97
C ALA A 345 8.02 -28.91 10.82
N VAL A 346 7.65 -27.65 11.10
CA VAL A 346 6.26 -27.21 11.08
C VAL A 346 5.77 -27.05 9.64
N LYS A 347 4.80 -27.88 9.24
CA LYS A 347 4.17 -27.83 7.90
C LYS A 347 2.94 -26.94 7.92
N LEU A 348 2.85 -26.07 6.92
CA LEU A 348 1.84 -25.01 6.88
C LEU A 348 1.04 -25.03 5.57
N ARG A 349 -0.21 -24.60 5.64
CA ARG A 349 -1.07 -24.38 4.45
C ARG A 349 -1.77 -23.05 4.54
N VAL A 350 -1.56 -22.21 3.53
CA VAL A 350 -2.30 -20.95 3.41
C VAL A 350 -3.74 -21.27 3.01
N MET A 351 -4.67 -21.09 3.93
CA MET A 351 -6.11 -21.30 3.69
C MET A 351 -6.86 -19.98 3.52
N MET A 352 -6.29 -18.87 4.00
CA MET A 352 -6.92 -17.58 3.88
C MET A 352 -5.91 -16.49 3.56
N LYS A 353 -6.31 -15.52 2.73
CA LYS A 353 -5.56 -14.31 2.43
C LYS A 353 -6.45 -13.10 2.73
N ILE A 354 -5.89 -12.09 3.40
CA ILE A 354 -6.57 -10.85 3.74
C ILE A 354 -5.65 -9.69 3.40
N GLY A 355 -6.18 -8.70 2.71
CA GLY A 355 -5.44 -7.50 2.30
C GLY A 355 -6.42 -6.38 1.99
N ASP A 356 -5.95 -5.15 1.90
CA ASP A 356 -6.70 -3.94 1.58
C ASP A 356 -6.57 -3.56 0.10
N ASN A 357 -5.64 -4.22 -0.61
CA ASN A 357 -5.36 -3.98 -2.02
C ASN A 357 -5.39 -5.30 -2.80
N PHE A 358 -5.94 -5.28 -4.02
CA PHE A 358 -5.97 -6.47 -4.89
C PHE A 358 -4.57 -7.05 -5.17
N ASN A 359 -3.51 -6.22 -5.09
CA ASN A 359 -2.13 -6.68 -5.22
C ASN A 359 -1.66 -7.55 -4.04
N ASP A 360 -2.34 -7.56 -2.90
CA ASP A 360 -1.94 -8.37 -1.74
C ASP A 360 -2.14 -9.87 -1.96
N PHE A 361 -2.99 -10.23 -2.91
CA PHE A 361 -3.37 -11.61 -3.19
C PHE A 361 -2.49 -12.24 -4.27
N PHE A 362 -2.14 -11.47 -5.31
CA PHE A 362 -1.50 -11.92 -6.55
C PHE A 362 -0.69 -10.81 -7.24
N ASP A 363 0.22 -10.15 -6.53
CA ASP A 363 1.04 -9.05 -7.09
C ASP A 363 1.84 -9.43 -8.35
N GLU A 364 2.30 -10.67 -8.51
CA GLU A 364 2.92 -11.12 -9.78
C GLU A 364 1.95 -11.07 -10.97
N ALA A 365 0.64 -11.21 -10.74
CA ALA A 365 -0.38 -11.19 -11.79
C ALA A 365 -1.04 -9.81 -11.97
N SER A 366 -1.04 -8.96 -10.93
CA SER A 366 -1.86 -7.74 -10.90
C SER A 366 -1.06 -6.44 -10.86
N LYS A 367 0.21 -6.45 -10.42
CA LYS A 367 1.01 -5.23 -10.28
C LYS A 367 1.38 -4.65 -11.65
N GLY A 368 1.31 -3.33 -11.78
CA GLY A 368 1.58 -2.63 -13.05
C GLY A 368 0.48 -2.76 -14.11
N LYS A 369 -0.64 -3.41 -13.81
CA LYS A 369 -1.82 -3.49 -14.69
C LYS A 369 -2.76 -2.30 -14.50
N SER A 370 -3.52 -1.97 -15.54
CA SER A 370 -4.62 -1.00 -15.46
C SER A 370 -5.75 -1.52 -14.56
N ASN A 371 -6.69 -0.64 -14.19
CA ASN A 371 -7.87 -1.07 -13.43
C ASN A 371 -8.76 -2.03 -14.23
N ASP A 372 -8.95 -1.76 -15.52
CA ASP A 372 -9.73 -2.62 -16.42
C ASP A 372 -9.11 -4.02 -16.52
N GLU A 373 -7.77 -4.11 -16.63
CA GLU A 373 -7.06 -5.40 -16.63
C GLU A 373 -7.16 -6.14 -15.30
N ARG A 374 -7.23 -5.42 -14.17
CA ARG A 374 -7.38 -6.01 -12.83
C ARG A 374 -8.81 -6.51 -12.59
N VAL A 375 -9.82 -5.77 -13.07
CA VAL A 375 -11.21 -6.22 -13.09
C VAL A 375 -11.34 -7.47 -13.96
N ALA A 376 -10.79 -7.44 -15.18
CA ALA A 376 -10.78 -8.61 -16.06
C ALA A 376 -10.08 -9.82 -15.42
N LEU A 377 -9.02 -9.60 -14.64
CA LEU A 377 -8.36 -10.66 -13.88
C LEU A 377 -9.25 -11.23 -12.77
N PHE A 378 -9.98 -10.38 -12.04
CA PHE A 378 -10.95 -10.81 -11.02
C PHE A 378 -12.09 -11.65 -11.62
N GLU A 379 -12.56 -11.26 -12.80
CA GLU A 379 -13.66 -11.92 -13.52
C GLU A 379 -13.22 -13.10 -14.39
N SER A 380 -11.91 -13.30 -14.54
CA SER A 380 -11.34 -14.32 -15.43
C SER A 380 -11.77 -15.73 -15.05
N SER A 381 -12.27 -16.47 -16.05
CA SER A 381 -12.55 -17.91 -15.96
C SER A 381 -11.28 -18.76 -15.85
N GLU A 382 -10.12 -18.22 -16.23
CA GLU A 382 -8.82 -18.87 -16.03
C GLU A 382 -8.38 -18.72 -14.57
N ALA A 383 -8.46 -17.52 -14.01
CA ALA A 383 -8.03 -17.28 -12.64
C ALA A 383 -9.00 -17.90 -11.60
N LYS A 384 -10.31 -17.92 -11.91
CA LYS A 384 -11.38 -18.48 -11.06
C LYS A 384 -11.37 -17.93 -9.62
N MET A 385 -11.02 -16.65 -9.45
CA MET A 385 -10.83 -16.08 -8.12
C MET A 385 -12.09 -15.48 -7.50
N LYS A 386 -13.12 -15.19 -8.29
CA LYS A 386 -14.38 -14.60 -7.82
C LYS A 386 -14.97 -15.35 -6.63
N ASP A 387 -15.05 -16.68 -6.72
CA ASP A 387 -15.60 -17.51 -5.64
C ASP A 387 -14.73 -17.50 -4.37
N LEU A 388 -13.42 -17.26 -4.48
CA LEU A 388 -12.54 -17.14 -3.31
C LEU A 388 -12.91 -15.91 -2.46
N PHE A 389 -13.30 -14.81 -3.10
CA PHE A 389 -13.75 -13.59 -2.44
C PHE A 389 -15.21 -13.72 -1.96
N LEU A 390 -16.10 -14.29 -2.76
CA LEU A 390 -17.55 -14.23 -2.50
C LEU A 390 -18.10 -15.41 -1.68
N SER A 391 -17.51 -16.60 -1.78
CA SER A 391 -18.07 -17.79 -1.11
C SER A 391 -17.86 -17.74 0.42
N PRO A 392 -18.91 -17.88 1.24
CA PRO A 392 -18.79 -17.94 2.70
C PRO A 392 -18.15 -19.24 3.19
N THR A 393 -18.11 -20.30 2.37
CA THR A 393 -17.48 -21.59 2.70
C THR A 393 -16.09 -21.75 2.08
N GLY A 394 -15.60 -20.70 1.42
CA GLY A 394 -14.42 -20.77 0.57
C GLY A 394 -14.69 -21.47 -0.77
N ALA A 395 -13.64 -21.57 -1.57
CA ALA A 395 -13.66 -22.20 -2.89
C ALA A 395 -12.35 -22.94 -3.14
N LYS A 396 -12.26 -23.66 -4.27
CA LYS A 396 -11.02 -24.34 -4.69
C LYS A 396 -9.86 -23.34 -4.75
N GLY A 397 -8.80 -23.59 -3.97
CA GLY A 397 -7.68 -22.68 -3.86
C GLY A 397 -6.96 -22.47 -5.19
N ARG A 398 -6.37 -21.28 -5.38
CA ARG A 398 -5.72 -20.89 -6.63
C ARG A 398 -4.33 -20.34 -6.36
N LYS A 399 -3.39 -20.77 -7.18
CA LYS A 399 -1.99 -20.34 -7.16
C LYS A 399 -1.63 -19.73 -8.50
N TYR A 400 -0.83 -18.67 -8.45
CA TYR A 400 -0.20 -18.07 -9.63
C TYR A 400 1.31 -18.17 -9.47
N THR A 401 2.01 -18.64 -10.49
CA THR A 401 3.47 -18.77 -10.50
C THR A 401 3.97 -18.66 -11.92
N LYS A 402 4.90 -17.73 -12.18
CA LYS A 402 5.58 -17.58 -13.47
C LYS A 402 4.61 -17.50 -14.65
N GLY A 403 3.52 -16.74 -14.50
CA GLY A 403 2.54 -16.55 -15.58
C GLY A 403 1.43 -17.59 -15.64
N VAL A 404 1.44 -18.62 -14.79
CA VAL A 404 0.50 -19.75 -14.89
C VAL A 404 -0.37 -19.85 -13.65
N TRP A 405 -1.67 -20.02 -13.86
CA TRP A 405 -2.64 -20.35 -12.82
C TRP A 405 -2.75 -21.86 -12.62
N SER A 406 -2.77 -22.30 -11.37
CA SER A 406 -3.00 -23.70 -11.00
C SER A 406 -3.97 -23.86 -9.84
N ASP A 407 -4.66 -25.00 -9.84
CA ASP A 407 -5.52 -25.43 -8.75
C ASP A 407 -4.69 -25.95 -7.58
N LEU A 408 -5.11 -25.60 -6.36
CA LEU A 408 -4.56 -26.15 -5.13
C LEU A 408 -5.40 -27.35 -4.66
N GLU A 409 -4.78 -28.31 -3.98
CA GLU A 409 -5.48 -29.48 -3.48
C GLU A 409 -6.46 -29.17 -2.34
N TRP A 410 -6.43 -27.97 -1.78
CA TRP A 410 -7.28 -27.52 -0.68
C TRP A 410 -8.13 -26.31 -1.04
N ASN A 411 -9.12 -26.02 -0.21
CA ASN A 411 -9.97 -24.84 -0.37
C ASN A 411 -9.30 -23.62 0.29
N GLN A 412 -9.55 -22.43 -0.28
CA GLN A 412 -9.11 -21.15 0.24
C GLN A 412 -10.26 -20.14 0.33
N SER A 413 -10.05 -19.08 1.09
CA SER A 413 -10.92 -17.89 1.14
C SER A 413 -10.09 -16.62 1.09
N TYR A 414 -10.58 -15.62 0.36
CA TYR A 414 -9.98 -14.28 0.31
C TYR A 414 -10.96 -13.26 0.88
N VAL A 415 -10.42 -12.24 1.55
CA VAL A 415 -11.18 -11.08 2.04
C VAL A 415 -10.40 -9.83 1.73
N LEU A 416 -10.99 -8.94 0.92
CA LEU A 416 -10.49 -7.61 0.69
C LEU A 416 -11.05 -6.70 1.80
N ILE A 417 -10.19 -6.07 2.57
CA ILE A 417 -10.58 -5.09 3.58
C ILE A 417 -10.89 -3.77 2.88
N SER A 418 -12.14 -3.35 2.96
CA SER A 418 -12.61 -2.09 2.41
C SER A 418 -11.94 -0.92 3.13
N GLY A 419 -11.45 0.07 2.40
CA GLY A 419 -10.99 1.30 3.03
C GLY A 419 -9.85 2.03 2.33
N ASN A 420 -8.89 1.31 1.75
CA ASN A 420 -7.75 1.96 1.09
C ASN A 420 -8.18 2.55 -0.26
N SER A 421 -8.53 3.83 -0.23
CA SER A 421 -8.93 4.65 -1.38
C SER A 421 -7.98 5.83 -1.58
N GLU A 422 -6.86 5.83 -0.86
CA GLU A 422 -5.84 6.86 -0.86
C GLU A 422 -4.62 6.47 -1.71
N TYR A 423 -4.29 5.18 -1.81
CA TYR A 423 -3.19 4.69 -2.63
C TYR A 423 -3.40 3.23 -3.05
N GLY A 424 -2.37 2.64 -3.67
CA GLY A 424 -2.32 1.22 -3.99
C GLY A 424 -2.39 0.96 -5.48
N GLY A 425 -2.63 -0.30 -5.84
CA GLY A 425 -2.59 -0.73 -7.24
C GLY A 425 -3.69 -0.11 -8.09
N TRP A 426 -4.77 0.39 -7.46
CA TRP A 426 -5.86 1.03 -8.20
C TRP A 426 -5.53 2.46 -8.64
N LEU A 427 -4.69 3.14 -7.85
CA LEU A 427 -4.26 4.50 -8.12
C LEU A 427 -2.99 4.55 -8.98
N GLU A 428 -2.20 3.46 -9.00
CA GLU A 428 -0.97 3.33 -9.79
C GLU A 428 -1.14 3.75 -11.27
N PRO A 429 -2.21 3.36 -12.01
CA PRO A 429 -2.44 3.81 -13.39
C PRO A 429 -2.64 5.32 -13.55
N PHE A 430 -3.12 6.00 -12.51
CA PHE A 430 -3.30 7.45 -12.49
C PHE A 430 -2.05 8.19 -11.99
N GLY A 431 -1.06 7.47 -11.47
CA GLY A 431 0.21 8.00 -10.99
C GLY A 431 0.09 8.87 -9.73
N PHE A 432 1.25 9.21 -9.14
CA PHE A 432 1.34 9.94 -7.86
C PHE A 432 1.90 11.37 -8.00
N LYS A 433 2.05 11.86 -9.24
CA LYS A 433 2.59 13.19 -9.55
C LYS A 433 1.57 14.14 -10.17
N ASN A 434 0.65 13.61 -10.99
CA ASN A 434 -0.41 14.36 -11.66
C ASN A 434 -1.79 13.76 -11.37
N THR A 435 -1.98 13.29 -10.14
CA THR A 435 -3.07 12.39 -9.78
C THR A 435 -4.44 13.01 -10.07
N TYR A 436 -4.62 14.27 -9.66
CA TYR A 436 -5.91 14.95 -9.81
C TYR A 436 -6.28 15.09 -11.28
N LYS A 437 -5.31 15.49 -12.13
CA LYS A 437 -5.56 15.67 -13.55
C LYS A 437 -5.90 14.36 -14.26
N ASN A 438 -5.22 13.28 -13.90
CA ASN A 438 -5.46 11.97 -14.49
C ASN A 438 -6.82 11.39 -14.08
N LEU A 439 -7.21 11.56 -12.81
CA LEU A 439 -8.56 11.20 -12.35
C LEU A 439 -9.65 12.07 -12.99
N TRP A 440 -9.38 13.36 -13.24
CA TRP A 440 -10.29 14.22 -13.98
C TRP A 440 -10.50 13.75 -15.42
N ASP A 441 -9.44 13.35 -16.12
CA ASP A 441 -9.55 12.78 -17.46
C ASP A 441 -10.33 11.47 -17.46
N GLU A 442 -10.17 10.65 -16.41
CA GLU A 442 -10.93 9.43 -16.21
C GLU A 442 -12.42 9.69 -16.00
N VAL A 443 -12.79 10.69 -15.19
CA VAL A 443 -14.19 11.10 -15.03
C VAL A 443 -14.80 11.51 -16.36
N LYS A 444 -14.06 12.24 -17.21
CA LYS A 444 -14.53 12.59 -18.56
C LYS A 444 -14.73 11.35 -19.44
N ARG A 445 -13.85 10.35 -19.34
CA ARG A 445 -13.99 9.07 -20.04
C ARG A 445 -15.29 8.36 -19.62
N ILE A 446 -15.54 8.24 -18.32
CA ILE A 446 -16.75 7.62 -17.76
C ILE A 446 -18.01 8.36 -18.22
N ILE A 447 -17.99 9.70 -18.24
CA ILE A 447 -19.14 10.50 -18.73
C ILE A 447 -19.37 10.29 -20.23
N ALA A 448 -18.30 10.19 -21.01
CA ALA A 448 -18.39 10.01 -22.46
C ALA A 448 -18.88 8.61 -22.86
N ASP A 449 -18.53 7.58 -22.08
CA ASP A 449 -19.04 6.22 -22.26
C ASP A 449 -19.47 5.60 -20.92
N PRO A 450 -20.73 5.81 -20.49
CA PRO A 450 -21.22 5.25 -19.23
C PRO A 450 -21.37 3.72 -19.27
N LYS A 451 -21.12 3.04 -20.40
CA LYS A 451 -21.14 1.58 -20.49
C LYS A 451 -19.83 0.93 -20.02
N ASP A 452 -18.75 1.70 -19.82
CA ASP A 452 -17.50 1.28 -19.17
C ASP A 452 -17.69 1.00 -17.65
N LEU A 453 -18.93 1.11 -17.14
CA LEU A 453 -19.34 0.69 -15.79
C LEU A 453 -19.74 -0.80 -15.70
N LYS A 454 -19.64 -1.56 -16.79
CA LYS A 454 -20.10 -2.96 -16.86
C LYS A 454 -19.03 -3.98 -16.52
#